data_AF-A0A959C0F6-F1
#
_entry.id   AF-A0A959C0F6-F1
#
_cell.length_a   1.000
_cell.length_b   1.000
_cell.length_c   1.000
_cell.angle_alpha   90.00
_cell.angle_beta   90.00
_cell.angle_gamma   90.00
#
_symmetry.space_group_name_H-M   'P 1'
#
loop_
_entity.id
_entity.type
_entity.pdbx_description
1 polymer ?
#
loop_
_entity_poly.entity_id
_entity_poly.type
_entity_poly.pdbx_seq_one_letter_code
_entity_poly.pdbx_strand_id
1 'polypeptide(L)'
;MKTERFLYWAPRVLGILFAAFISLFALDVFNEGYTPLETAQALLIHLIPTALVALALVLAWKWEWVGLVLFMGLGLCYIIMAWGKFPLSVFFVISGPLALIGLLFGAHWLLKLHAHGA
;
A
#
# COMPACT_ATOMS: atom_id res chain seq x y z
N MET A 1 23.56 -7.52 -9.90
CA MET A 1 22.78 -7.01 -11.06
C MET A 1 21.33 -7.51 -11.09
N LYS A 2 21.05 -8.82 -11.12
CA LYS A 2 19.65 -9.32 -11.17
C LYS A 2 18.86 -9.02 -9.89
N THR A 3 19.45 -9.25 -8.73
CA THR A 3 18.84 -9.00 -7.42
C THR A 3 18.53 -7.51 -7.20
N GLU A 4 19.48 -6.61 -7.50
CA GLU A 4 19.27 -5.16 -7.50
C GLU A 4 18.05 -4.73 -8.29
N ARG A 5 17.99 -5.15 -9.56
CA ARG A 5 16.89 -4.79 -10.44
C ARG A 5 15.56 -5.35 -9.93
N PHE A 6 15.58 -6.56 -9.37
CA PHE A 6 14.40 -7.16 -8.76
C PHE A 6 13.93 -6.37 -7.53
N LEU A 7 14.83 -6.07 -6.58
CA LEU A 7 14.51 -5.31 -5.37
C LEU A 7 14.09 -3.87 -5.67
N TYR A 8 14.56 -3.30 -6.78
CA TYR A 8 14.03 -2.03 -7.27
C TYR A 8 12.59 -2.19 -7.79
N TRP A 9 12.33 -3.06 -8.77
CA TRP A 9 11.02 -3.10 -9.45
C TRP A 9 9.92 -3.83 -8.67
N ALA A 10 10.24 -4.88 -7.91
CA ALA A 10 9.26 -5.70 -7.20
C ALA A 10 8.34 -4.91 -6.25
N PRO A 11 8.85 -4.13 -5.27
CA PRO A 11 7.98 -3.37 -4.37
C PRO A 11 7.10 -2.35 -5.10
N ARG A 12 7.60 -1.83 -6.22
CA ARG A 12 6.93 -0.80 -7.02
C ARG A 12 5.75 -1.38 -7.80
N VAL A 13 5.99 -2.48 -8.51
CA VAL A 13 4.92 -3.21 -9.21
C VAL A 13 3.88 -3.72 -8.21
N LEU A 14 4.32 -4.31 -7.10
CA LEU A 14 3.40 -4.77 -6.05
C LEU A 14 2.60 -3.62 -5.43
N GLY A 15 3.22 -2.47 -5.20
CA GLY A 15 2.53 -1.26 -4.72
C GLY A 15 1.45 -0.77 -5.67
N ILE A 16 1.72 -0.75 -6.98
CA ILE A 16 0.72 -0.37 -8.01
C ILE A 16 -0.44 -1.38 -8.00
N LEU A 17 -0.12 -2.67 -8.01
CA LEU A 17 -1.13 -3.73 -7.99
C LEU A 17 -1.98 -3.68 -6.71
N PHE A 18 -1.35 -3.39 -5.57
CA PHE A 18 -2.06 -3.27 -4.29
C PHE A 18 -2.96 -2.03 -4.26
N ALA A 19 -2.50 -0.88 -4.76
CA ALA A 19 -3.34 0.32 -4.89
C ALA A 19 -4.56 0.05 -5.79
N ALA A 20 -4.36 -0.64 -6.92
CA ALA A 20 -5.45 -1.06 -7.81
C ALA A 20 -6.42 -2.02 -7.11
N PHE A 21 -5.91 -3.01 -6.39
CA PHE A 21 -6.72 -3.94 -5.59
C PHE A 21 -7.58 -3.19 -4.55
N ILE A 22 -7.00 -2.27 -3.78
CA ILE A 22 -7.74 -1.48 -2.79
C ILE A 22 -8.79 -0.58 -3.45
N SER A 23 -8.54 -0.07 -4.66
CA SER A 23 -9.51 0.77 -5.37
C SER A 23 -10.78 0.03 -5.78
N LEU A 24 -10.72 -1.30 -5.93
CA LEU A 24 -11.89 -2.11 -6.25
C LEU A 24 -12.93 -2.08 -5.12
N PHE A 25 -12.51 -1.91 -3.87
CA PHE A 25 -13.45 -1.80 -2.75
C PHE A 25 -14.30 -0.54 -2.86
N ALA A 26 -13.78 0.55 -3.45
CA ALA A 26 -14.53 1.79 -3.61
C ALA A 26 -15.69 1.70 -4.62
N LEU A 27 -15.80 0.60 -5.35
CA LEU A 27 -16.90 0.37 -6.29
C LEU A 27 -18.19 -0.08 -5.59
N ASP A 28 -18.14 -0.40 -4.30
CA ASP A 28 -19.33 -0.74 -3.50
C ASP A 28 -20.36 0.40 -3.46
N VAL A 29 -19.93 1.66 -3.52
CA VAL A 29 -20.79 2.85 -3.53
C VAL A 29 -21.84 2.86 -4.65
N PHE A 30 -21.61 2.14 -5.76
CA PHE A 30 -22.56 2.05 -6.87
C PHE A 30 -23.78 1.18 -6.54
N ASN A 31 -23.74 0.39 -5.47
CA ASN A 31 -24.84 -0.46 -5.03
C ASN A 31 -25.73 0.18 -3.95
N GLU A 32 -25.41 1.40 -3.51
CA GLU A 32 -26.07 2.07 -2.37
C GLU A 32 -27.32 2.88 -2.76
N GLY A 33 -27.66 2.98 -4.05
CA GLY A 33 -28.87 3.68 -4.53
C GLY A 33 -28.80 5.21 -4.46
N TYR A 34 -27.60 5.78 -4.34
CA TYR A 34 -27.36 7.22 -4.33
C TYR A 34 -27.71 7.92 -5.66
N THR A 35 -27.97 9.22 -5.58
CA THR A 35 -28.00 10.08 -6.78
C THR A 35 -26.61 10.17 -7.43
N PRO A 36 -26.48 10.62 -8.69
CA PRO A 36 -25.19 10.73 -9.35
C PRO A 36 -24.17 11.61 -8.60
N LEU A 37 -24.62 12.70 -7.98
CA LEU A 37 -23.73 13.61 -7.23
C LEU A 37 -23.26 12.98 -5.92
N GLU A 38 -24.17 12.36 -5.18
CA GLU A 38 -23.85 11.64 -3.94
C GLU A 38 -22.90 10.47 -4.21
N THR A 39 -23.13 9.72 -5.30
CA THR A 39 -22.24 8.63 -5.73
C THR A 39 -20.84 9.15 -6.02
N ALA A 40 -20.71 10.27 -6.73
CA ALA A 40 -19.41 10.88 -7.04
C ALA A 40 -18.66 11.30 -5.76
N GLN A 41 -19.37 11.89 -4.78
CA GLN A 41 -18.78 12.27 -3.49
C GLN A 41 -18.38 11.05 -2.66
N ALA A 42 -19.26 10.04 -2.56
CA ALA A 42 -18.98 8.80 -1.85
C ALA A 42 -17.77 8.08 -2.45
N LEU A 43 -17.67 8.01 -3.78
CA LEU A 43 -16.54 7.40 -4.48
C LEU A 43 -15.21 8.10 -4.14
N LEU A 44 -15.18 9.44 -4.10
CA LEU A 44 -13.97 10.19 -3.72
C LEU A 44 -13.52 9.86 -2.30
N ILE A 45 -14.47 9.69 -1.37
CA ILE A 45 -14.18 9.30 0.02
C ILE A 45 -13.68 7.85 0.08
N HIS A 46 -14.33 6.93 -0.64
CA HIS A 46 -13.94 5.51 -0.65
C HIS A 46 -12.60 5.25 -1.34
N LEU A 47 -12.12 6.18 -2.17
CA LEU A 47 -10.78 6.13 -2.77
C LEU A 47 -9.66 6.68 -1.86
N ILE A 48 -9.97 7.25 -0.68
CA ILE A 48 -8.95 7.73 0.27
C ILE A 48 -7.93 6.63 0.64
N PRO A 49 -8.32 5.38 0.97
CA PRO A 49 -7.37 4.30 1.23
C PRO A 49 -6.41 4.04 0.05
N THR A 50 -6.92 4.04 -1.19
CA THR A 50 -6.09 3.93 -2.40
C THR A 50 -5.13 5.10 -2.55
N ALA A 51 -5.61 6.32 -2.31
CA ALA A 51 -4.80 7.54 -2.41
C ALA A 51 -3.64 7.52 -1.39
N LEU A 52 -3.86 7.02 -0.17
CA LEU A 52 -2.80 6.85 0.84
C LEU A 52 -1.73 5.87 0.37
N VAL A 53 -2.10 4.72 -0.20
CA VAL A 53 -1.16 3.74 -0.76
C VAL A 53 -0.38 4.35 -1.93
N ALA A 54 -1.07 5.03 -2.85
CA ALA A 54 -0.45 5.66 -4.01
C ALA A 54 0.54 6.76 -3.59
N LEU A 55 0.17 7.60 -2.61
CA LEU A 55 1.06 8.62 -2.05
C LEU A 55 2.29 8.00 -1.40
N ALA A 56 2.10 6.97 -0.57
CA ALA A 56 3.22 6.24 0.03
C ALA A 56 4.17 5.67 -1.03
N LEU A 57 3.63 5.11 -2.11
CA LEU A 57 4.40 4.60 -3.23
C LEU A 57 5.20 5.70 -3.97
N VAL A 58 4.58 6.85 -4.25
CA VAL A 58 5.25 7.98 -4.91
C VAL A 58 6.42 8.50 -4.07
N LEU A 59 6.23 8.65 -2.76
CA LEU A 59 7.29 9.06 -1.83
C LEU A 59 8.40 8.00 -1.74
N ALA A 60 8.01 6.73 -1.65
CA ALA A 60 8.93 5.59 -1.61
C ALA A 60 9.79 5.47 -2.87
N TRP A 61 9.32 5.97 -4.01
CA TRP A 61 10.04 5.91 -5.28
C TRP A 61 11.37 6.67 -5.24
N LYS A 62 11.42 7.79 -4.51
CA LYS A 62 12.63 8.58 -4.28
C LYS A 62 13.36 8.19 -2.99
N TRP A 63 12.63 7.84 -1.94
CA TRP A 63 13.20 7.51 -0.62
C TRP A 63 12.73 6.14 -0.13
N GLU A 64 13.58 5.14 -0.28
CA GLU A 64 13.16 3.75 -0.08
C GLU A 64 12.91 3.41 1.39
N TRP A 65 13.67 4.02 2.31
CA TRP A 65 13.40 3.91 3.74
C TRP A 65 12.03 4.49 4.12
N VAL A 66 11.56 5.54 3.41
CA VAL A 66 10.20 6.08 3.59
C VAL A 66 9.18 5.04 3.16
N GLY A 67 9.46 4.28 2.08
CA GLY A 67 8.64 3.14 1.67
C GLY A 67 8.49 2.10 2.77
N LEU A 68 9.59 1.68 3.41
CA LEU A 68 9.53 0.76 4.55
C LEU A 68 8.60 1.29 5.66
N VAL A 69 8.83 2.53 6.10
CA VAL A 69 8.07 3.11 7.22
C VAL A 69 6.59 3.30 6.87
N LEU A 70 6.28 3.88 5.71
CA LEU A 70 4.89 4.19 5.33
C LEU A 70 4.07 2.92 5.08
N PHE A 71 4.60 1.93 4.34
CA PHE A 71 3.85 0.70 4.07
C PHE A 71 3.65 -0.15 5.32
N MET A 72 4.66 -0.27 6.19
CA MET A 72 4.50 -0.93 7.50
C MET A 72 3.50 -0.17 8.38
N GLY A 73 3.58 1.17 8.39
CA GLY A 73 2.68 2.05 9.12
C GLY A 73 1.23 1.91 8.67
N LEU A 74 0.96 1.86 7.36
CA LEU A 74 -0.38 1.63 6.81
C LEU A 74 -0.94 0.26 7.23
N GLY A 75 -0.12 -0.79 7.18
CA GLY A 75 -0.54 -2.13 7.61
C GLY A 75 -0.85 -2.20 9.11
N LEU A 76 -0.05 -1.54 9.94
CA LEU A 76 -0.29 -1.45 11.38
C LEU A 76 -1.53 -0.59 11.70
N CYS A 77 -1.68 0.55 11.02
CA CYS A 77 -2.83 1.43 11.16
C CYS A 77 -4.13 0.68 10.86
N TYR A 78 -4.16 -0.11 9.77
CA TYR A 78 -5.30 -0.95 9.44
C TYR A 78 -5.61 -1.95 10.57
N ILE A 79 -4.61 -2.66 11.09
CA ILE A 79 -4.79 -3.63 12.20
C ILE A 79 -5.42 -2.95 13.41
N ILE A 80 -4.92 -1.78 13.81
CA ILE A 80 -5.41 -1.03 14.97
C ILE A 80 -6.86 -0.56 14.74
N MET A 81 -7.14 0.05 13.59
CA MET A 81 -8.47 0.61 13.29
C MET A 81 -9.54 -0.47 13.09
N ALA A 82 -9.14 -1.64 12.60
CA ALA A 82 -10.02 -2.76 12.29
C ALA A 82 -10.03 -3.85 13.38
N TRP A 83 -9.33 -3.64 14.51
CA TRP A 83 -9.14 -4.65 15.55
C TRP A 83 -10.48 -5.16 16.08
N GLY A 84 -10.63 -6.49 16.11
CA GLY A 84 -11.86 -7.16 16.57
C GLY A 84 -13.07 -7.06 15.63
N LYS A 85 -12.97 -6.37 14.48
CA LYS A 85 -14.10 -6.21 13.53
C LYS A 85 -14.19 -7.32 12.49
N PHE A 86 -13.07 -7.95 12.17
CA PHE A 86 -12.96 -8.92 11.08
C PHE A 86 -12.23 -10.20 11.52
N PRO A 87 -12.41 -11.32 10.82
CA PRO A 87 -11.61 -12.52 11.04
C PRO A 87 -10.13 -12.29 10.68
N LEU A 88 -9.24 -13.10 11.27
CA LEU A 88 -7.80 -12.97 11.12
C LEU A 88 -7.32 -12.97 9.65
N SER A 89 -8.03 -13.70 8.78
CA SER A 89 -7.74 -13.76 7.34
C SER A 89 -7.74 -12.40 6.67
N VAL A 90 -8.65 -11.48 7.04
CA VAL A 90 -8.73 -10.14 6.44
C VAL A 90 -7.49 -9.32 6.77
N PHE A 91 -6.99 -9.41 8.01
CA PHE A 91 -5.74 -8.74 8.38
C PHE A 91 -4.54 -9.26 7.58
N PHE A 92 -4.48 -10.56 7.31
CA PHE A 92 -3.43 -11.11 6.44
C PHE A 92 -3.55 -10.64 4.99
N VAL A 93 -4.77 -10.54 4.45
CA VAL A 93 -5.01 -10.11 3.07
C VAL A 93 -4.68 -8.63 2.86
N ILE A 94 -4.93 -7.77 3.87
CA ILE A 94 -4.67 -6.33 3.75
C ILE A 94 -3.26 -5.98 4.25
N SER A 95 -2.93 -6.32 5.49
CA SER A 95 -1.66 -5.92 6.12
C SER A 95 -0.48 -6.77 5.65
N GLY A 96 -0.71 -8.01 5.20
CA GLY A 96 0.35 -8.89 4.68
C GLY A 96 1.04 -8.32 3.44
N PRO A 97 0.31 -7.99 2.36
CA PRO A 97 0.90 -7.34 1.19
C PRO A 97 1.57 -6.00 1.52
N LEU A 98 0.97 -5.17 2.37
CA LEU A 98 1.57 -3.90 2.82
C LEU A 98 2.91 -4.15 3.52
N ALA A 99 2.97 -5.10 4.45
CA ALA A 99 4.21 -5.46 5.13
C ALA A 99 5.27 -6.00 4.15
N LEU A 100 4.88 -6.88 3.22
CA LEU A 100 5.78 -7.41 2.19
C LEU A 100 6.38 -6.28 1.33
N ILE A 101 5.55 -5.35 0.85
CA ILE A 101 6.00 -4.20 0.05
C ILE A 101 6.96 -3.33 0.85
N GLY A 102 6.64 -3.02 2.11
CA GLY A 102 7.52 -2.27 3.01
C GLY A 102 8.86 -2.95 3.22
N LEU A 103 8.87 -4.25 3.50
CA LEU A 103 10.09 -5.04 3.68
C LEU A 103 10.95 -5.07 2.41
N LEU A 104 10.34 -5.16 1.23
CA LEU A 104 11.07 -5.11 -0.04
C LEU A 104 11.73 -3.74 -0.28
N PHE A 105 11.04 -2.64 0.03
CA PHE A 105 11.65 -1.30 0.02
C PHE A 105 12.82 -1.19 1.01
N GLY A 106 12.64 -1.73 2.23
CA GLY A 106 13.70 -1.79 3.24
C GLY A 106 14.91 -2.61 2.80
N ALA A 107 14.69 -3.77 2.17
CA ALA A 107 15.76 -4.63 1.68
C ALA A 107 16.60 -3.94 0.59
N HIS A 108 15.95 -3.24 -0.36
CA HIS A 108 16.66 -2.50 -1.39
C HIS A 108 17.46 -1.32 -0.78
N TRP A 109 16.87 -0.59 0.16
CA TRP A 109 17.54 0.50 0.86
C TRP A 109 18.79 0.03 1.61
N LEU A 110 18.69 -1.06 2.38
CA LEU A 110 19.81 -1.64 3.12
C LEU A 110 20.94 -2.07 2.18
N LEU A 111 20.61 -2.66 1.04
CA LEU A 111 21.63 -3.06 0.08
C LEU A 111 22.35 -1.84 -0.49
N LYS A 112 21.61 -0.78 -0.84
CA LYS A 112 22.18 0.49 -1.31
C LYS A 112 23.11 1.14 -0.29
N LEU A 113 22.80 1.05 1.01
CA LEU A 113 23.69 1.54 2.07
C LEU A 113 25.02 0.77 2.12
N HIS A 114 24.97 -0.56 2.06
CA HIS A 114 26.20 -1.37 2.07
C HIS A 114 27.07 -1.13 0.83
N ALA A 115 26.47 -0.89 -0.32
CA ALA A 115 27.19 -0.59 -1.56
C ALA A 115 27.89 0.79 -1.57
N HIS A 116 27.48 1.72 -0.69
CA HIS A 116 28.12 3.04 -0.53
C HIS A 116 29.10 3.12 0.66
N GLY A 117 29.08 2.12 1.55
CA GLY A 117 29.98 2.02 2.70
C GLY A 117 31.22 1.14 2.47
N ALA A 118 31.39 0.60 1.26
CA ALA A 118 32.55 -0.18 0.79
C ALA A 118 33.30 0.59 -0.30
#